data_AF-A0A519H5W3-F1
#
_entry.id   AF-A0A519H5W3-F1
#
_cell.length_a   1.000
_cell.length_b   1.000
_cell.length_c   1.000
_cell.angle_alpha   90.00
_cell.angle_beta   90.00
_cell.angle_gamma   90.00
#
_symmetry.space_group_name_H-M   'P 1'
#
loop_
_entity.id
_entity.type
_entity.pdbx_description
1 polymer ?
#
loop_
_entity_poly.entity_id
_entity_poly.type
_entity_poly.pdbx_seq_one_letter_code
_entity_poly.pdbx_strand_id
1 'polypeptide(L)' 'VSALECGLLPINQTAMRFAGSVAYHDFEGVAVDTDERRRLVADLGDNDVMILRNHGLLAVGRTVAEAFVNMQRLERACQT' A
#
# COMPACT_ATOMS: atom_id res chain seq x y z
N VAL A 1 -10.39 -0.67 4.22
CA VAL A 1 -9.02 -1.11 4.61
C VAL A 1 -8.14 0.05 5.04
N SER A 2 -7.81 1.03 4.20
CA SER A 2 -6.88 2.14 4.55
C SER A 2 -7.34 3.02 5.72
N ALA A 3 -8.65 3.11 5.98
CA ALA A 3 -9.22 3.84 7.11
C ALA A 3 -9.43 2.99 8.37
N LEU A 4 -9.08 1.70 8.35
CA LEU A 4 -9.19 0.80 9.49
C LEU A 4 -7.87 0.75 10.25
N GLU A 5 -7.92 0.75 11.58
CA GLU A 5 -6.73 0.59 12.43
C GLU A 5 -5.94 -0.68 12.07
N CYS A 6 -6.65 -1.80 11.91
CA CYS A 6 -6.08 -3.10 11.60
C CYS A 6 -5.52 -3.26 10.17
N GLY A 7 -5.77 -2.30 9.27
CA GLY A 7 -5.29 -2.37 7.89
C GLY A 7 -5.80 -3.60 7.13
N LEU A 8 -4.93 -4.20 6.31
CA LEU A 8 -5.23 -5.43 5.56
C LEU A 8 -4.97 -6.66 6.42
N LEU A 9 -6.02 -7.41 6.74
CA LEU A 9 -5.91 -8.65 7.51
C LEU A 9 -5.70 -9.88 6.59
N PRO A 10 -4.85 -10.83 6.98
CA PRO A 10 -4.56 -12.04 6.19
C PRO A 10 -5.64 -13.12 6.35
N ILE A 11 -6.89 -12.79 6.02
CA ILE A 11 -8.08 -13.65 6.29
C ILE A 11 -8.59 -14.45 5.09
N ASN A 12 -8.02 -14.21 3.90
CA ASN A 12 -8.37 -14.94 2.68
C ASN A 12 -7.13 -15.08 1.77
N GLN A 13 -7.23 -15.91 0.73
CA GLN A 13 -6.11 -16.22 -0.17
C GLN A 13 -5.53 -14.97 -0.85
N THR A 14 -6.38 -14.01 -1.24
CA THR A 14 -5.96 -12.78 -1.90
C THR A 14 -5.18 -11.86 -0.95
N ALA A 15 -5.59 -11.75 0.30
CA ALA A 15 -4.89 -10.98 1.33
C ALA A 15 -3.62 -11.69 1.85
N MET A 16 -3.64 -13.03 1.96
CA MET A 16 -2.49 -13.84 2.39
C MET A 16 -1.25 -13.63 1.52
N ARG A 17 -1.42 -13.31 0.23
CA ARG A 17 -0.33 -12.93 -0.68
C ARG A 17 0.56 -11.82 -0.11
N PHE A 18 -0.05 -10.91 0.65
CA PHE A 18 0.58 -9.70 1.15
C PHE A 18 0.93 -9.79 2.65
N ALA A 19 0.82 -10.97 3.26
CA ALA A 19 1.12 -11.16 4.67
C ALA A 19 2.59 -10.81 4.97
N GLY A 20 2.80 -9.72 5.72
CA GLY A 20 4.14 -9.21 6.07
C GLY A 20 4.83 -8.41 4.97
N SER A 21 4.16 -8.12 3.84
CA SER A 21 4.73 -7.43 2.68
C SER A 21 3.90 -6.22 2.22
N VAL A 22 3.26 -5.54 3.17
CA VAL A 22 2.55 -4.27 2.95
C VAL A 22 3.16 -3.20 3.84
N ALA A 23 3.68 -2.15 3.22
CA ALA A 23 4.06 -0.94 3.91
C ALA A 23 2.83 -0.13 4.35
N TYR A 24 2.99 0.68 5.39
CA TYR A 24 1.98 1.62 5.84
C TYR A 24 2.61 2.99 5.99
N HIS A 25 1.90 4.02 5.52
CA HIS A 25 2.27 5.41 5.70
C HIS A 25 1.11 6.15 6.34
N ASP A 26 1.38 6.91 7.40
CA ASP A 26 0.37 7.67 8.12
C ASP A 26 -0.08 8.90 7.32
N PHE A 27 -1.29 9.37 7.56
CA PHE A 27 -1.84 10.52 6.84
C PHE A 27 -1.20 11.82 7.31
N GLU A 28 -0.55 12.56 6.40
CA GLU A 28 0.11 13.83 6.70
C GLU A 28 -0.66 15.08 6.20
N GLY A 29 -1.83 14.90 5.59
CA GLY A 29 -2.63 15.97 5.01
C GLY A 29 -2.69 15.93 3.48
N VAL A 30 -2.90 17.08 2.84
CA VAL A 30 -2.85 17.20 1.38
C VAL A 30 -1.38 17.23 0.95
N ALA A 31 -1.00 16.44 -0.06
CA ALA A 31 0.37 16.27 -0.54
C ALA A 31 0.96 17.54 -1.18
N VAL A 32 1.29 18.54 -0.35
CA VAL A 32 1.94 19.81 -0.73
C VAL A 32 3.37 19.93 -0.20
N ASP A 33 3.73 19.13 0.81
CA ASP A 33 5.08 19.08 1.38
C ASP A 33 5.98 18.13 0.58
N THR A 34 7.07 18.64 0.03
CA THR A 34 8.03 17.81 -0.70
C THR A 34 8.87 16.91 0.19
N ASP A 35 8.96 17.18 1.49
CA ASP A 35 9.70 16.33 2.43
C ASP A 35 8.97 15.00 2.69
N GLU A 36 7.66 14.93 2.48
CA GLU A 36 6.85 13.71 2.53
C GLU A 36 7.42 12.62 1.61
N ARG A 37 8.00 13.00 0.47
CA ARG A 37 8.59 12.05 -0.50
C ARG A 37 9.67 11.16 0.13
N ARG A 38 10.50 11.73 1.01
CA ARG A 38 11.56 10.95 1.67
C ARG A 38 10.97 9.95 2.67
N ARG A 39 9.90 10.35 3.38
CA ARG A 39 9.17 9.49 4.31
C ARG A 39 8.45 8.36 3.56
N LEU A 40 7.77 8.68 2.46
CA LEU A 40 7.14 7.69 1.58
C LEU A 40 8.14 6.63 1.07
N VAL A 41 9.34 7.04 0.66
CA VAL A 41 10.39 6.09 0.25
C VAL A 41 10.86 5.24 1.43
N ALA A 42 11.06 5.84 2.60
CA ALA A 42 11.47 5.13 3.80
C ALA A 42 10.43 4.11 4.27
N ASP A 43 9.15 4.49 4.27
CA ASP A 43 8.04 3.66 4.73
C ASP A 43 7.74 2.53 3.74
N LEU A 44 7.84 2.80 2.42
CA LEU A 44 7.72 1.75 1.41
C LEU A 44 8.81 0.69 1.60
N GLY A 45 10.05 1.11 1.83
CA GLY A 45 11.20 0.22 2.01
C GLY A 45 11.37 -0.72 0.82
N ASP A 46 11.49 -2.02 1.11
CA ASP A 46 11.63 -3.07 0.09
C ASP A 46 10.27 -3.66 -0.36
N ASN A 47 9.14 -3.07 0.06
CA ASN A 47 7.82 -3.54 -0.35
C ASN A 47 7.42 -3.01 -1.72
N ASP A 48 6.62 -3.80 -2.44
CA ASP A 48 6.04 -3.37 -3.72
C ASP A 48 4.69 -2.65 -3.56
N VAL A 49 4.11 -2.67 -2.36
CA VAL A 49 2.79 -2.11 -2.08
C VAL A 49 2.76 -1.40 -0.73
N MET A 50 1.98 -0.32 -0.67
CA MET A 50 1.80 0.49 0.53
C MET A 50 0.34 0.89 0.68
N ILE A 51 -0.17 0.81 1.91
CA ILE A 51 -1.45 1.39 2.31
C ILE A 51 -1.18 2.78 2.89
N LEU A 52 -1.69 3.79 2.19
CA LEU A 52 -1.68 5.17 2.66
C LEU A 52 -2.88 5.34 3.59
N ARG A 53 -2.65 5.45 4.90
CA ARG A 53 -3.73 5.52 5.89
C ARG A 53 -4.66 6.68 5.55
N ASN A 54 -5.96 6.42 5.63
CA ASN A 54 -7.03 7.38 5.31
C ASN A 54 -7.00 7.98 3.89
N HIS A 55 -6.14 7.48 2.98
CA HIS A 55 -5.98 8.02 1.63
C HIS A 55 -6.24 6.97 0.56
N GLY A 56 -5.54 5.83 0.58
CA GLY A 56 -5.72 4.83 -0.47
C GLY A 56 -4.60 3.80 -0.56
N LEU A 57 -4.34 3.35 -1.79
CA LEU A 57 -3.38 2.31 -2.12
C LEU A 57 -2.28 2.87 -3.02
N LEU A 58 -1.05 2.41 -2.82
CA LEU A 58 0.09 2.67 -3.69
C LEU A 58 0.75 1.34 -4.05
N ALA A 59 1.13 1.20 -5.32
CA ALA A 59 1.86 0.03 -5.80
C ALA A 59 2.97 0.46 -6.76
N VAL A 60 4.12 -0.21 -6.66
CA VAL A 60 5.26 -0.05 -7.55
C VAL A 60 5.57 -1.36 -8.26
N GLY A 61 6.45 -1.27 -9.26
CA GLY A 61 6.98 -2.40 -10.00
C GLY A 61 8.12 -1.94 -10.91
N ARG A 62 8.97 -2.86 -11.33
CA ARG A 62 10.08 -2.59 -12.26
C ARG A 62 9.59 -2.28 -13.67
N THR A 63 8.33 -2.63 -13.95
CA THR A 63 7.64 -2.34 -15.20
C THR A 63 6.22 -1.84 -14.91
N VAL A 64 5.61 -1.14 -15.87
CA VAL A 64 4.22 -0.69 -15.78
C VAL A 64 3.27 -1.88 -15.57
N ALA A 65 3.53 -3.01 -16.24
CA ALA A 65 2.72 -4.22 -16.09
C ALA A 65 2.78 -4.81 -14.67
N GLU A 66 3.98 -4.85 -14.07
CA GLU A 66 4.17 -5.32 -12.70
C GLU A 66 3.44 -4.40 -11.70
N ALA A 67 3.60 -3.08 -11.83
CA ALA A 67 2.91 -2.11 -10.97
C ALA A 67 1.38 -2.23 -11.07
N PHE A 68 0.85 -2.39 -12.29
CA PHE A 68 -0.59 -2.59 -12.52
C PHE A 68 -1.10 -3.87 -11.86
N VAL A 69 -0.39 -4.99 -12.03
CA VAL A 69 -0.77 -6.28 -11.44
C VAL A 69 -0.69 -6.24 -9.91
N ASN A 70 0.30 -5.55 -9.34
CA ASN A 70 0.40 -5.35 -7.89
C ASN A 70 -0.79 -4.55 -7.36
N MET A 71 -1.13 -3.42 -8.02
CA MET A 71 -2.30 -2.62 -7.68
C MET A 71 -3.60 -3.42 -7.76
N GLN A 72 -3.83 -4.13 -8.88
CA GLN A 72 -5.04 -4.92 -9.10
C GLN A 72 -5.23 -6.01 -8.05
N ARG A 73 -4.14 -6.68 -7.65
CA ARG A 73 -4.19 -7.72 -6.62
C ARG A 73 -4.40 -7.15 -5.23
N LEU A 74 -3.78 -6.02 -4.91
CA LEU A 74 -3.96 -5.34 -3.63
C LEU A 74 -5.39 -4.81 -3.47
N GLU A 75 -5.95 -4.21 -4.52
CA GLU A 75 -7.34 -3.75 -4.56
C GLU A 75 -8.30 -4.93 -4.36
N ARG A 76 -8.06 -6.05 -5.06
CA ARG A 76 -8.85 -7.27 -4.88
C ARG A 76 -8.77 -7.81 -3.45
N ALA A 77 -7.59 -7.80 -2.84
CA ALA A 77 -7.41 -8.22 -1.45
C ALA A 77 -8.18 -7.32 -0.46
N CYS A 78 -8.41 -6.06 -0.79
CA CYS A 78 -9.17 -5.13 0.04
C CYS A 78 -10.70 -5.28 -0.11
N GLN A 79 -11.18 -5.89 -1.19
CA GLN A 79 -12.61 -6.09 -1.47
C GLN A 79 -13.20 -7.35 -0.83
N THR A 80 -12.34 -8.29 -0.43
CA THR A 80 -12.69 -9.64 0.05
C THR A 80 -12.36 -9.81 1.51
#